data_AF-A0A7C3DYR1-F1
#
_entry.id   AF-A0A7C3DYR1-F1
#
_cell.length_a   1.000
_cell.length_b   1.000
_cell.length_c   1.000
_cell.angle_alpha   90.00
_cell.angle_beta   90.00
_cell.angle_gamma   90.00
#
_symmetry.space_group_name_H-M   'P 1'
#
loop_
_entity.id
_entity.type
_entity.pdbx_description
1 polymer ?
#
loop_
_entity_poly.entity_id
_entity_poly.type
_entity_poly.pdbx_seq_one_letter_code
_entity_poly.pdbx_strand_id
1 'polypeptide(L)'
;MLKRIWFPLVALFWVAMNGLLWRAEMIARPEGGSPVSLDLVWDRMLTAPDESSLEIFQNGRKLGWLRWTPRIEEANGRLAAEPAGTVTNGLEGRVERVTGYTVLLDGNVAPAEPANRIRFSAQLEFDDRKDWRYLMLRVTLRPQVWELRADAREQTVTFKLGEDPNAWEQRFTFAELGQPEAILAALGLPLPPGWSRALLPGELAAGPRKVALGLNWEARSDWLQIGSARARSYRVSARLLDKYEVLLVLSRVGEILRVELPNKITLISDALVDFPVKP
;
A
#
# COMPACT_ATOMS: atom_id res chain seq x y z
N MET A 1 -40.68 -32.00 39.99
CA MET A 1 -41.01 -31.57 38.60
C MET A 1 -39.90 -30.76 37.92
N LEU A 2 -38.94 -30.16 38.65
CA LEU A 2 -37.81 -29.40 38.07
C LEU A 2 -36.87 -30.21 37.16
N LYS A 3 -36.63 -31.50 37.44
CA LYS A 3 -35.71 -32.35 36.65
C LYS A 3 -36.17 -32.63 35.21
N ARG A 4 -37.47 -32.49 34.90
CA ARG A 4 -38.03 -32.69 33.55
C ARG A 4 -37.86 -31.49 32.63
N ILE A 5 -37.57 -30.31 33.16
CA ILE A 5 -37.34 -29.08 32.38
C ILE A 5 -35.88 -28.97 31.96
N TRP A 6 -34.95 -29.48 32.77
CA TRP A 6 -33.52 -29.45 32.45
C TRP A 6 -33.16 -30.25 31.20
N PHE A 7 -33.79 -31.41 30.99
CA PHE A 7 -33.49 -32.27 29.84
C PHE A 7 -33.79 -31.61 28.48
N PRO A 8 -34.99 -31.03 28.24
CA PRO A 8 -35.25 -30.31 26.99
C PRO A 8 -34.43 -29.03 26.85
N LEU A 9 -34.05 -28.38 27.96
CA LEU A 9 -33.24 -27.16 27.94
C LEU A 9 -31.79 -27.46 27.55
N VAL A 10 -31.21 -28.55 28.06
CA VAL A 10 -29.89 -29.05 27.65
C VAL A 10 -29.91 -29.55 26.21
N ALA A 11 -30.97 -30.25 25.78
CA ALA A 11 -31.13 -30.68 24.39
C ALA A 11 -31.25 -29.48 23.43
N LEU A 12 -32.04 -28.46 23.80
CA LEU A 12 -32.18 -27.23 23.03
C LEU A 12 -30.86 -26.48 22.95
N PHE A 13 -30.12 -26.37 24.07
CA PHE A 13 -28.79 -25.77 24.10
C PHE A 13 -27.82 -26.53 23.19
N TRP A 14 -27.84 -27.87 23.23
CA TRP A 14 -26.95 -28.70 22.42
C TRP A 14 -27.25 -28.57 20.92
N VAL A 15 -28.53 -28.55 20.53
CA VAL A 15 -28.95 -28.34 19.14
C VAL A 15 -28.65 -26.92 18.68
N ALA A 16 -28.89 -25.91 19.52
CA ALA A 16 -28.54 -24.52 19.23
C ALA A 16 -27.03 -24.36 19.07
N MET A 17 -26.23 -24.97 19.95
CA MET A 17 -24.77 -24.90 19.87
C MET A 17 -24.21 -25.66 18.68
N ASN A 18 -24.69 -26.86 18.39
CA ASN A 18 -24.27 -27.59 17.18
C ASN A 18 -24.74 -26.87 15.90
N GLY A 19 -25.92 -26.25 15.92
CA GLY A 19 -26.39 -25.41 14.82
C GLY A 19 -25.56 -24.15 14.64
N LEU A 20 -25.13 -23.50 15.73
CA LEU A 20 -24.22 -22.35 15.72
C LEU A 20 -22.81 -22.74 15.31
N LEU A 21 -22.32 -23.91 15.71
CA LEU A 21 -21.01 -24.45 15.33
C LEU A 21 -21.00 -24.86 13.85
N TRP A 22 -22.04 -25.55 13.39
CA TRP A 22 -22.25 -25.87 11.99
C TRP A 22 -22.41 -24.60 11.14
N ARG A 23 -23.11 -23.58 11.66
CA ARG A 23 -23.16 -22.25 11.04
C ARG A 23 -21.78 -21.57 11.06
N ALA A 24 -20.98 -21.72 12.10
CA ALA A 24 -19.61 -21.20 12.13
C ALA A 24 -18.68 -21.95 11.16
N GLU A 25 -18.84 -23.25 10.97
CA GLU A 25 -17.98 -24.04 10.07
C GLU A 25 -18.44 -24.00 8.61
N MET A 26 -19.76 -23.93 8.34
CA MET A 26 -20.31 -23.96 6.98
C MET A 26 -20.78 -22.60 6.46
N ILE A 27 -21.20 -21.68 7.34
CA ILE A 27 -21.70 -20.34 6.97
C ILE A 27 -20.65 -19.25 7.26
N ALA A 28 -19.79 -19.41 8.27
CA ALA A 28 -18.51 -18.70 8.30
C ALA A 28 -17.56 -19.41 7.32
N ARG A 29 -17.85 -19.25 6.03
CA ARG A 29 -16.77 -19.24 5.05
C ARG A 29 -15.75 -18.23 5.60
N PRO A 30 -14.47 -18.57 5.79
CA PRO A 30 -13.47 -17.53 5.91
C PRO A 30 -13.71 -16.62 4.72
N GLU A 31 -13.94 -15.33 4.97
CA GLU A 31 -14.33 -14.38 3.96
C GLU A 31 -13.38 -14.48 2.76
N GLY A 32 -13.85 -15.20 1.73
CA GLY A 32 -13.35 -15.42 0.37
C GLY A 32 -11.96 -16.03 0.16
N GLY A 33 -11.80 -16.71 -0.98
CA GLY A 33 -10.54 -17.04 -1.64
C GLY A 33 -9.60 -18.11 -1.04
N SER A 34 -8.70 -18.65 -1.86
CA SER A 34 -7.60 -19.55 -1.42
C SER A 34 -6.38 -18.72 -0.99
N PRO A 35 -5.67 -19.06 0.10
CA PRO A 35 -4.47 -18.34 0.50
C PRO A 35 -3.41 -18.39 -0.62
N VAL A 36 -2.74 -17.26 -0.85
CA VAL A 36 -1.62 -17.13 -1.79
C VAL A 36 -0.45 -16.40 -1.11
N SER A 37 0.77 -16.54 -1.63
CA SER A 37 1.91 -15.81 -1.08
C SER A 37 1.81 -14.32 -1.39
N LEU A 38 2.23 -13.48 -0.44
CA LEU A 38 2.33 -12.04 -0.65
C LEU A 38 3.32 -11.71 -1.77
N ASP A 39 4.42 -12.46 -1.86
CA ASP A 39 5.45 -12.31 -2.90
C ASP A 39 4.87 -12.47 -4.31
N LEU A 40 3.93 -13.40 -4.49
CA LEU A 40 3.25 -13.59 -5.77
C LEU A 40 2.43 -12.35 -6.14
N VAL A 41 1.69 -11.79 -5.18
CA VAL A 41 0.87 -10.60 -5.43
C VAL A 41 1.75 -9.37 -5.68
N TRP A 42 2.83 -9.23 -4.92
CA TRP A 42 3.81 -8.16 -5.09
C TRP A 42 4.49 -8.23 -6.46
N ASP A 43 4.91 -9.43 -6.88
CA ASP A 43 5.45 -9.68 -8.22
C ASP A 43 4.47 -9.25 -9.30
N ARG A 44 3.20 -9.67 -9.21
CA ARG A 44 2.16 -9.26 -10.16
C ARG A 44 1.97 -7.76 -10.21
N MET A 45 1.97 -7.08 -9.07
CA MET A 45 1.74 -5.63 -9.01
C MET A 45 2.91 -4.83 -9.60
N LEU A 46 4.15 -5.30 -9.44
CA LEU A 46 5.34 -4.66 -10.02
C LEU A 46 5.54 -4.96 -11.50
N THR A 47 4.99 -6.07 -11.99
CA THR A 47 5.06 -6.47 -13.41
C THR A 47 3.73 -6.30 -14.14
N ALA A 48 2.81 -5.49 -13.61
CA ALA A 48 1.53 -5.28 -14.27
C ALA A 48 1.78 -4.59 -15.64
N PRO A 49 1.08 -5.02 -16.71
CA PRO A 49 1.32 -4.48 -18.05
C PRO A 49 0.84 -3.03 -18.21
N ASP A 50 -0.22 -2.68 -17.48
CA ASP A 50 -0.93 -1.42 -17.63
C ASP A 50 -0.90 -0.60 -16.33
N GLU A 51 -1.05 0.72 -16.47
CA GLU A 51 -1.20 1.62 -15.33
C GLU A 51 -2.58 1.48 -14.68
N SER A 52 -2.64 1.57 -13.36
CA SER A 52 -3.90 1.58 -12.61
C SER A 52 -4.31 3.02 -12.33
N SER A 53 -5.34 3.51 -13.02
CA SER A 53 -5.96 4.81 -12.75
C SER A 53 -7.13 4.65 -11.77
N LEU A 54 -7.04 5.30 -10.62
CA LEU A 54 -7.95 5.17 -9.49
C LEU A 54 -8.59 6.51 -9.14
N GLU A 55 -9.89 6.51 -8.88
CA GLU A 55 -10.61 7.62 -8.29
C GLU A 55 -10.66 7.49 -6.76
N ILE A 56 -10.35 8.57 -6.06
CA ILE A 56 -10.32 8.62 -4.59
C ILE A 56 -11.65 9.16 -4.08
N PHE A 57 -12.30 8.42 -3.19
CA PHE A 57 -13.53 8.82 -2.51
C PHE A 57 -13.33 8.80 -1.00
N GLN A 58 -14.07 9.65 -0.29
CA GLN A 58 -14.25 9.56 1.14
C GLN A 58 -15.71 9.76 1.49
N ASN A 59 -16.29 8.83 2.26
CA ASN A 59 -17.72 8.85 2.56
C ASN A 59 -18.61 8.95 1.28
N GLY A 60 -18.18 8.34 0.17
CA GLY A 60 -18.86 8.40 -1.12
C GLY A 60 -18.68 9.70 -1.93
N ARG A 61 -18.02 10.72 -1.37
CA ARG A 61 -17.69 11.95 -2.10
C ARG A 61 -16.34 11.79 -2.80
N LYS A 62 -16.29 12.08 -4.10
CA LYS A 62 -15.03 12.11 -4.87
C LYS A 62 -14.13 13.22 -4.35
N LEU A 63 -12.91 12.85 -3.95
CA LEU A 63 -11.87 13.77 -3.48
C LEU A 63 -10.79 14.01 -4.54
N GLY A 64 -10.57 13.07 -5.46
CA GLY A 64 -9.52 13.21 -6.46
C GLY A 64 -9.19 11.91 -7.17
N TRP A 65 -7.93 11.75 -7.57
CA TRP A 65 -7.46 10.58 -8.31
C TRP A 65 -6.01 10.24 -7.96
N LEU A 66 -5.64 8.98 -8.20
CA LEU A 66 -4.31 8.42 -8.08
C LEU A 66 -4.03 7.55 -9.29
N ARG A 67 -2.83 7.63 -9.84
CA ARG A 67 -2.32 6.76 -10.88
C ARG A 67 -1.14 5.99 -10.33
N TRP A 68 -1.15 4.68 -10.58
CA TRP A 68 -0.07 3.76 -10.27
C TRP A 68 0.50 3.22 -11.57
N THR A 69 1.76 3.52 -11.86
CA THR A 69 2.44 3.11 -13.10
C THR A 69 3.67 2.27 -12.75
N PRO A 70 3.58 0.94 -12.83
CA PRO A 70 4.74 0.07 -12.69
C PRO A 70 5.58 0.09 -13.97
N ARG A 71 6.89 -0.03 -13.83
CA ARG A 71 7.87 -0.08 -14.91
C ARG A 71 8.93 -1.13 -14.59
N ILE A 72 9.31 -1.90 -15.61
CA ILE A 72 10.40 -2.85 -15.54
C ILE A 72 11.64 -2.16 -16.10
N GLU A 73 12.70 -2.08 -15.31
CA GLU A 73 13.97 -1.49 -15.73
C GLU A 73 14.80 -2.59 -16.39
N GLU A 74 14.98 -2.51 -17.69
CA GLU A 74 15.81 -3.44 -18.45
C GLU A 74 17.23 -2.89 -18.60
N ALA A 75 18.22 -3.78 -18.58
CA ALA A 75 19.55 -3.46 -19.07
C ALA A 75 19.45 -3.22 -20.59
N ASN A 76 18.94 -2.06 -21.00
CA ASN A 76 19.29 -1.55 -22.31
C ASN A 76 20.81 -1.45 -22.29
N GLY A 77 21.48 -2.18 -23.18
CA GLY A 77 22.91 -2.07 -23.43
C GLY A 77 23.26 -0.60 -23.52
N ARG A 78 23.65 -0.04 -22.38
CA ARG A 78 23.96 1.37 -22.23
C ARG A 78 25.08 1.56 -23.20
N LEU A 79 24.83 2.36 -24.24
CA LEU A 79 25.75 2.75 -25.30
C LEU A 79 27.12 3.07 -24.69
N ALA A 80 27.95 2.04 -24.49
CA ALA A 80 29.37 2.18 -24.61
C ALA A 80 29.53 2.52 -26.08
N ALA A 81 30.11 3.68 -26.37
CA ALA A 81 30.50 4.04 -27.71
C ALA A 81 31.43 2.92 -28.23
N GLU A 82 30.87 1.93 -28.91
CA GLU A 82 31.65 0.99 -29.68
C GLU A 82 32.18 1.76 -30.90
N PRO A 83 33.49 1.68 -31.18
CA PRO A 83 34.05 2.28 -32.38
C PRO A 83 33.37 1.65 -33.60
N ALA A 84 32.96 2.50 -34.54
CA ALA A 84 32.24 2.12 -35.75
C ALA A 84 32.89 0.90 -36.43
N GLY A 85 32.17 -0.23 -36.52
CA GLY A 85 32.66 -1.34 -37.32
C GLY A 85 32.12 -2.75 -37.06
N THR A 86 31.05 -2.96 -36.28
CA THR A 86 30.49 -4.32 -36.17
C THR A 86 28.98 -4.29 -36.13
N VAL A 87 28.35 -4.70 -37.23
CA VAL A 87 26.90 -4.94 -37.30
C VAL A 87 26.64 -6.26 -36.57
N THR A 88 26.42 -6.19 -35.26
CA THR A 88 25.77 -7.27 -34.54
C THR A 88 24.28 -7.16 -34.79
N ASN A 89 23.72 -8.13 -35.52
CA ASN A 89 22.28 -8.34 -35.65
C ASN A 89 21.70 -8.64 -34.25
N GLY A 90 21.39 -7.59 -33.49
CA GLY A 90 20.55 -7.68 -32.30
C GLY A 90 19.14 -8.01 -32.74
N LEU A 91 18.72 -9.26 -32.52
CA LEU A 91 17.34 -9.68 -32.71
C LEU A 91 16.45 -8.82 -31.80
N GLU A 92 15.72 -7.89 -32.42
CA GLU A 92 14.71 -7.04 -31.79
C GLU A 92 13.70 -7.94 -31.05
N GLY A 93 13.62 -7.82 -29.71
CA GLY A 93 12.70 -8.60 -28.87
C GLY A 93 13.32 -9.53 -27.83
N ARG A 94 14.65 -9.49 -27.60
CA ARG A 94 15.28 -10.17 -26.46
C ARG A 94 15.41 -9.21 -25.26
N VAL A 95 14.66 -9.45 -24.19
CA VAL A 95 14.90 -8.81 -22.88
C VAL A 95 16.27 -9.28 -22.38
N GLU A 96 17.28 -8.41 -22.43
CA GLU A 96 18.66 -8.82 -22.18
C GLU A 96 18.93 -9.12 -20.70
N ARG A 97 18.32 -8.35 -19.77
CA ARG A 97 18.24 -8.66 -18.33
C ARG A 97 17.36 -7.64 -17.61
N VAL A 98 16.47 -8.07 -16.72
CA VAL A 98 15.80 -7.16 -15.78
C VAL A 98 16.82 -6.70 -14.72
N THR A 99 16.93 -5.38 -14.53
CA THR A 99 17.87 -4.71 -13.61
C THR A 99 17.21 -4.11 -12.38
N GLY A 100 15.90 -3.92 -12.44
CA GLY A 100 15.10 -3.37 -11.35
C GLY A 100 13.65 -3.14 -11.74
N TYR A 101 12.91 -2.54 -10.83
CA TYR A 101 11.52 -2.17 -11.02
C TYR A 101 11.31 -0.76 -10.48
N THR A 102 10.54 0.06 -11.18
CA THR A 102 10.17 1.41 -10.74
C THR A 102 8.67 1.50 -10.67
N VAL A 103 8.14 2.07 -9.59
CA VAL A 103 6.73 2.44 -9.49
C VAL A 103 6.64 3.95 -9.40
N LEU A 104 5.88 4.53 -10.31
CA LEU A 104 5.50 5.94 -10.25
C LEU A 104 4.07 6.05 -9.73
N LEU A 105 3.87 6.91 -8.74
CA LEU A 105 2.56 7.30 -8.24
C LEU A 105 2.36 8.77 -8.52
N ASP A 106 1.23 9.14 -9.09
CA ASP A 106 0.85 10.53 -9.31
C ASP A 106 -0.59 10.72 -8.93
N GLY A 107 -0.93 11.86 -8.32
CA GLY A 107 -2.32 12.11 -8.00
C GLY A 107 -2.59 13.44 -7.33
N ASN A 108 -3.85 13.61 -6.96
CA ASN A 108 -4.27 14.74 -6.18
C ASN A 108 -5.50 14.42 -5.34
N VAL A 109 -5.68 15.19 -4.27
CA VAL A 109 -6.83 15.14 -3.38
C VAL A 109 -7.29 16.57 -3.06
N ALA A 110 -8.59 16.80 -3.02
CA ALA A 110 -9.24 18.03 -2.59
C ALA A 110 -10.23 17.69 -1.46
N PRO A 111 -9.83 17.82 -0.18
CA PRO A 111 -10.60 17.29 0.95
C PRO A 111 -11.97 17.93 1.19
N ALA A 112 -12.18 19.21 0.81
CA ALA A 112 -13.46 19.92 0.81
C ALA A 112 -13.27 21.28 0.10
N GLU A 113 -14.34 21.98 -0.28
CA GLU A 113 -14.21 23.39 -0.69
C GLU A 113 -14.33 24.30 0.54
N PRO A 114 -13.57 25.41 0.64
CA PRO A 114 -12.56 25.93 -0.29
C PRO A 114 -11.13 25.44 0.05
N ALA A 115 -10.91 24.14 0.25
CA ALA A 115 -9.59 23.61 0.56
C ALA A 115 -8.68 23.56 -0.68
N ASN A 116 -7.40 23.87 -0.46
CA ASN A 116 -6.37 23.81 -1.48
C ASN A 116 -6.20 22.36 -1.98
N ARG A 117 -6.13 22.20 -3.30
CA ARG A 117 -5.80 20.93 -3.95
C ARG A 117 -4.39 20.50 -3.55
N ILE A 118 -4.29 19.33 -2.93
CA ILE A 118 -3.02 18.67 -2.63
C ILE A 118 -2.66 17.85 -3.85
N ARG A 119 -1.51 18.14 -4.47
CA ARG A 119 -0.92 17.27 -5.50
C ARG A 119 0.19 16.45 -4.87
N PHE A 120 0.28 15.18 -5.20
CA PHE A 120 1.38 14.34 -4.75
C PHE A 120 1.94 13.54 -5.93
N SER A 121 3.24 13.25 -5.85
CA SER A 121 3.92 12.33 -6.76
C SER A 121 4.93 11.52 -5.96
N ALA A 122 5.07 10.23 -6.24
CA ALA A 122 6.09 9.39 -5.64
C ALA A 122 6.77 8.51 -6.68
N GLN A 123 8.04 8.21 -6.42
CA GLN A 123 8.83 7.27 -7.20
C GLN A 123 9.44 6.28 -6.22
N LEU A 124 9.14 5.00 -6.42
CA LEU A 124 9.72 3.90 -5.65
C LEU A 124 10.55 3.05 -6.60
N GLU A 125 11.80 2.81 -6.25
CA GLU A 125 12.70 1.96 -7.03
C GLU A 125 13.05 0.71 -6.24
N PHE A 126 13.08 -0.41 -6.95
CA PHE A 126 13.43 -1.72 -6.45
C PHE A 126 14.51 -2.34 -7.33
N ASP A 127 15.24 -3.28 -6.76
CA ASP A 127 16.22 -4.05 -7.51
C ASP A 127 15.64 -5.27 -8.23
N ASP A 128 16.52 -6.03 -8.90
CA ASP A 128 16.19 -7.28 -9.57
C ASP A 128 15.64 -8.36 -8.61
N ARG A 129 15.92 -8.23 -7.31
CA ARG A 129 15.36 -9.06 -6.23
C ARG A 129 14.09 -8.48 -5.62
N LYS A 130 13.63 -7.32 -6.10
CA LYS A 130 12.49 -6.55 -5.59
C LYS A 130 12.70 -5.98 -4.19
N ASP A 131 13.95 -5.86 -3.75
CA ASP A 131 14.31 -5.12 -2.55
C ASP A 131 14.26 -3.62 -2.86
N TRP A 132 13.65 -2.84 -1.96
CA TRP A 132 13.51 -1.40 -2.15
C TRP A 132 14.89 -0.71 -2.09
N ARG A 133 15.09 0.30 -2.94
CA ARG A 133 16.34 1.04 -3.07
C ARG A 133 16.18 2.53 -2.84
N TYR A 134 15.14 3.11 -3.43
CA TYR A 134 14.93 4.54 -3.39
C TYR A 134 13.44 4.85 -3.29
N LEU A 135 13.12 5.88 -2.51
CA LEU A 135 11.80 6.47 -2.41
C LEU A 135 11.96 7.99 -2.55
N MET A 136 11.24 8.59 -3.48
CA MET A 136 10.98 10.02 -3.49
C MET A 136 9.49 10.23 -3.35
N LEU A 137 9.07 11.10 -2.44
CA LEU A 137 7.69 11.55 -2.30
C LEU A 137 7.70 13.07 -2.31
N ARG A 138 6.95 13.67 -3.23
CA ARG A 138 6.74 15.10 -3.31
C ARG A 138 5.27 15.40 -3.08
N VAL A 139 4.97 16.32 -2.16
CA VAL A 139 3.62 16.78 -1.86
C VAL A 139 3.58 18.29 -2.03
N THR A 140 2.69 18.76 -2.88
CA THR A 140 2.50 20.18 -3.20
C THR A 140 1.15 20.63 -2.67
N LEU A 141 1.19 21.49 -1.66
CA LEU A 141 0.05 22.18 -1.08
C LEU A 141 0.36 23.68 -1.11
N ARG A 142 0.00 24.38 -2.19
CA ARG A 142 0.44 25.76 -2.41
C ARG A 142 0.12 26.66 -1.19
N PRO A 143 1.09 27.50 -0.75
CA PRO A 143 2.41 27.74 -1.34
C PRO A 143 3.51 26.74 -0.91
N GLN A 144 3.21 25.75 -0.07
CA GLN A 144 4.17 24.79 0.46
C GLN A 144 4.44 23.62 -0.50
N VAL A 145 5.70 23.23 -0.59
CA VAL A 145 6.16 22.03 -1.31
C VAL A 145 7.02 21.22 -0.35
N TRP A 146 6.65 19.98 -0.13
CA TRP A 146 7.36 19.05 0.75
C TRP A 146 7.95 17.96 -0.10
N GLU A 147 9.21 17.62 0.14
CA GLU A 147 9.88 16.54 -0.56
C GLU A 147 10.60 15.65 0.45
N LEU A 148 10.35 14.36 0.36
CA LEU A 148 10.98 13.32 1.15
C LEU A 148 11.75 12.42 0.18
N ARG A 149 13.04 12.23 0.42
CA ARG A 149 13.87 11.28 -0.32
C ARG A 149 14.46 10.28 0.66
N ALA A 150 14.33 9.00 0.41
CA ALA A 150 14.96 7.95 1.20
C ALA A 150 15.78 7.05 0.27
N ASP A 151 17.03 6.82 0.64
CA ASP A 151 17.96 5.96 -0.11
C ASP A 151 18.44 4.82 0.80
N ALA A 152 18.15 3.58 0.40
CA ALA A 152 18.50 2.39 1.15
C ALA A 152 20.01 2.10 1.15
N ARG A 153 20.73 2.50 0.10
CA ARG A 153 22.17 2.28 -0.05
C ARG A 153 22.94 3.25 0.81
N GLU A 154 22.53 4.52 0.81
CA GLU A 154 23.11 5.54 1.69
C GLU A 154 22.56 5.47 3.13
N GLN A 155 21.46 4.74 3.34
CA GLN A 155 20.74 4.65 4.62
C GLN A 155 20.33 6.00 5.18
N THR A 156 19.90 6.90 4.30
CA THR A 156 19.55 8.27 4.66
C THR A 156 18.18 8.69 4.16
N VAL A 157 17.55 9.57 4.92
CA VAL A 157 16.34 10.29 4.55
C VAL A 157 16.62 11.77 4.52
N THR A 158 16.29 12.42 3.41
CA THR A 158 16.31 13.86 3.27
C THR A 158 14.88 14.38 3.24
N PHE A 159 14.60 15.39 4.06
CA PHE A 159 13.34 16.12 4.07
C PHE A 159 13.60 17.57 3.66
N LYS A 160 12.89 18.05 2.64
CA LYS A 160 13.00 19.39 2.10
C LYS A 160 11.65 20.10 2.13
N LEU A 161 11.64 21.34 2.59
CA LEU A 161 10.48 22.22 2.67
C LEU A 161 10.73 23.49 1.86
N GLY A 162 9.94 23.67 0.80
CA GLY A 162 10.05 24.77 -0.16
C GLY A 162 10.70 24.34 -1.47
N GLU A 163 10.55 25.18 -2.49
CA GLU A 163 11.07 24.93 -3.84
C GLU A 163 12.36 25.72 -4.14
N ASP A 164 12.61 26.79 -3.39
CA ASP A 164 13.71 27.72 -3.61
C ASP A 164 15.09 27.12 -3.26
N PRO A 165 16.20 27.71 -3.75
CA PRO A 165 17.56 27.31 -3.36
C PRO A 165 17.85 27.47 -1.86
N ASN A 166 17.13 28.37 -1.18
CA ASN A 166 17.18 28.55 0.28
C ASN A 166 16.10 27.74 1.01
N ALA A 167 15.45 26.78 0.33
CA ALA A 167 14.51 25.87 0.95
C ALA A 167 15.19 25.16 2.13
N TRP A 168 14.45 25.04 3.21
CA TRP A 168 14.92 24.33 4.38
C TRP A 168 15.06 22.86 4.02
N GLU A 169 16.21 22.26 4.34
CA GLU A 169 16.54 20.86 4.05
C GLU A 169 17.22 20.26 5.27
N GLN A 170 16.79 19.06 5.65
CA GLN A 170 17.43 18.27 6.70
C GLN A 170 17.66 16.86 6.21
N ARG A 171 18.80 16.30 6.60
CA ARG A 171 19.20 14.94 6.28
C ARG A 171 19.39 14.16 7.58
N PHE A 172 18.79 12.98 7.62
CA PHE A 172 18.85 12.04 8.73
C PHE A 172 19.34 10.69 8.24
N THR A 173 19.95 9.91 9.10
CA THR A 173 20.23 8.49 8.88
C THR A 173 19.03 7.65 9.33
N PHE A 174 18.91 6.40 8.84
CA PHE A 174 17.84 5.51 9.30
C PHE A 174 17.94 5.18 10.79
N ALA A 175 19.14 5.19 11.36
CA ALA A 175 19.34 5.01 12.80
C ALA A 175 18.68 6.14 13.60
N GLU A 176 18.74 7.38 13.10
CA GLU A 176 18.12 8.55 13.71
C GLU A 176 16.59 8.54 13.58
N LEU A 177 16.03 7.89 12.53
CA LEU A 177 14.58 7.63 12.44
C LEU A 177 14.03 6.78 13.58
N GLY A 178 14.88 5.96 14.20
CA GLY A 178 14.53 5.23 15.43
C GLY A 178 14.37 6.14 16.66
N GLN A 179 14.71 7.43 16.55
CA GLN A 179 14.63 8.43 17.62
C GLN A 179 13.69 9.58 17.20
N PRO A 180 12.36 9.37 17.20
CA PRO A 180 11.40 10.35 16.69
C PRO A 180 11.49 11.71 17.42
N GLU A 181 11.94 11.72 18.67
CA GLU A 181 12.10 12.95 19.45
C GLU A 181 13.25 13.83 18.93
N ALA A 182 14.37 13.21 18.52
CA ALA A 182 15.51 13.94 17.96
C ALA A 182 15.17 14.57 16.60
N ILE A 183 14.36 13.88 15.80
CA ILE A 183 13.88 14.40 14.52
C ILE A 183 12.96 15.59 14.74
N LEU A 184 11.96 15.48 15.60
CA LEU A 184 11.01 16.58 15.82
C LEU A 184 11.68 17.81 16.44
N ALA A 185 12.68 17.61 17.30
CA ALA A 185 13.53 18.68 17.79
C ALA A 185 14.32 19.35 16.65
N ALA A 186 14.91 18.57 15.74
CA ALA A 186 15.60 19.09 14.55
C ALA A 186 14.66 19.81 13.56
N LEU A 187 13.37 19.43 13.55
CA LEU A 187 12.30 20.12 12.82
C LEU A 187 11.78 21.39 13.53
N GLY A 188 12.30 21.72 14.72
CA GLY A 188 11.89 22.91 15.48
C GLY A 188 10.49 22.82 16.10
N LEU A 189 9.93 21.62 16.25
CA LEU A 189 8.60 21.42 16.82
C LEU A 189 8.69 21.33 18.36
N PRO A 190 8.05 22.24 19.11
CA PRO A 190 8.10 22.24 20.57
C PRO A 190 7.17 21.15 21.12
N LEU A 191 7.70 19.95 21.34
CA LEU A 191 6.96 18.85 21.96
C LEU A 191 7.52 18.53 23.36
N PRO A 192 6.66 18.28 24.36
CA PRO A 192 7.12 17.88 25.70
C PRO A 192 7.92 16.57 25.63
N PRO A 193 9.06 16.44 26.33
CA PRO A 193 9.81 15.18 26.41
C PRO A 193 8.89 14.00 26.76
N GLY A 194 8.98 12.89 26.03
CA GLY A 194 8.16 11.71 26.27
C GLY A 194 6.72 11.74 25.72
N TRP A 195 6.33 12.78 24.95
CA TRP A 195 5.05 12.81 24.22
C TRP A 195 4.83 11.56 23.35
N SER A 196 5.92 11.01 22.81
CA SER A 196 5.95 9.81 21.97
C SER A 196 5.37 8.60 22.70
N ARG A 197 5.69 8.43 23.99
CA ARG A 197 5.14 7.35 24.85
C ARG A 197 3.67 7.55 25.23
N ALA A 198 3.19 8.79 25.19
CA ALA A 198 1.80 9.11 25.51
C ALA A 198 0.87 8.93 24.31
N LEU A 199 1.38 9.12 23.08
CA LEU A 199 0.57 9.09 21.85
C LEU A 199 0.82 7.86 20.97
N LEU A 200 1.99 7.21 21.08
CA LEU A 200 2.29 5.99 20.35
C LEU A 200 2.09 4.77 21.26
N PRO A 201 1.47 3.68 20.76
CA PRO A 201 1.52 2.38 21.41
C PRO A 201 2.95 2.03 21.83
N GLY A 202 3.13 1.48 23.04
CA GLY A 202 4.46 1.23 23.62
C GLY A 202 5.41 0.40 22.75
N GLU A 203 4.88 -0.39 21.80
CA GLU A 203 5.66 -1.14 20.82
C GLU A 203 6.36 -0.24 19.77
N LEU A 204 5.80 0.93 19.44
CA LEU A 204 6.39 1.90 18.51
C LEU A 204 7.37 2.85 19.19
N ALA A 205 7.29 2.99 20.52
CA ALA A 205 8.20 3.80 21.31
C ALA A 205 9.54 3.08 21.62
N ALA A 206 9.66 1.79 21.28
CA ALA A 206 10.79 0.93 21.64
C ALA A 206 11.84 0.78 20.51
N GLY A 207 12.34 1.90 19.99
CA GLY A 207 13.54 1.97 19.13
C GLY A 207 13.44 1.19 17.80
N PRO A 208 14.55 1.16 17.01
CA PRO A 208 14.58 0.55 15.68
C PRO A 208 14.74 -0.98 15.79
N ARG A 209 13.81 -1.66 16.47
CA ARG A 209 13.57 -3.07 16.14
C ARG A 209 12.78 -3.08 14.85
N LYS A 210 13.04 -4.03 13.95
CA LYS A 210 12.26 -4.29 12.73
C LYS A 210 10.80 -3.99 13.02
N VAL A 211 10.33 -2.80 12.66
CA VAL A 211 8.96 -2.38 12.92
C VAL A 211 8.15 -3.08 11.84
N ALA A 212 7.94 -4.39 11.99
CA ALA A 212 6.65 -4.91 11.62
C ALA A 212 5.72 -4.17 12.57
N LEU A 213 5.00 -3.15 12.08
CA LEU A 213 4.07 -2.29 12.83
C LEU A 213 2.91 -3.10 13.46
N GLY A 214 3.12 -4.36 13.89
CA GLY A 214 2.05 -5.32 14.11
C GLY A 214 1.20 -5.56 12.85
N LEU A 215 1.71 -5.20 11.67
CA LEU A 215 1.01 -5.34 10.40
C LEU A 215 0.94 -6.81 10.01
N ASN A 216 -0.22 -7.43 10.22
CA ASN A 216 -0.51 -8.76 9.73
C ASN A 216 -1.01 -8.66 8.30
N TRP A 217 -0.18 -9.10 7.35
CA TRP A 217 -0.50 -9.14 5.94
C TRP A 217 -1.06 -10.52 5.57
N GLU A 218 -2.20 -10.53 4.91
CA GLU A 218 -2.79 -11.74 4.36
C GLU A 218 -3.10 -11.51 2.87
N ALA A 219 -2.82 -12.52 2.05
CA ALA A 219 -3.12 -12.49 0.62
C ALA A 219 -3.95 -13.72 0.23
N ARG A 220 -5.01 -13.49 -0.54
CA ARG A 220 -5.95 -14.54 -0.98
C ARG A 220 -6.30 -14.36 -2.45
N SER A 221 -6.44 -15.44 -3.19
CA SER A 221 -7.00 -15.43 -4.54
C SER A 221 -8.51 -15.61 -4.46
N ASP A 222 -9.26 -14.65 -4.96
CA ASP A 222 -10.71 -14.58 -4.84
C ASP A 222 -11.40 -14.30 -6.19
N TRP A 223 -12.71 -14.07 -6.13
CA TRP A 223 -13.52 -13.59 -7.24
C TRP A 223 -14.13 -12.23 -6.91
N LEU A 224 -13.91 -11.27 -7.79
CA LEU A 224 -14.58 -9.97 -7.74
C LEU A 224 -15.82 -10.01 -8.63
N GLN A 225 -16.97 -9.61 -8.08
CA GLN A 225 -18.19 -9.39 -8.86
C GLN A 225 -18.18 -7.96 -9.43
N ILE A 226 -18.23 -7.84 -10.75
CA ILE A 226 -18.29 -6.56 -11.48
C ILE A 226 -19.59 -6.56 -12.29
N GLY A 227 -20.62 -5.86 -11.79
CA GLY A 227 -21.96 -5.96 -12.38
C GLY A 227 -22.48 -7.41 -12.35
N SER A 228 -22.75 -7.98 -13.51
CA SER A 228 -23.16 -9.40 -13.66
C SER A 228 -21.99 -10.37 -13.88
N ALA A 229 -20.78 -9.87 -14.17
CA ALA A 229 -19.61 -10.69 -14.45
C ALA A 229 -18.78 -10.99 -13.20
N ARG A 230 -18.00 -12.08 -13.26
CA ARG A 230 -17.03 -12.47 -12.22
C ARG A 230 -15.63 -12.51 -12.80
N ALA A 231 -14.70 -11.82 -12.13
CA ALA A 231 -13.29 -11.81 -12.50
C ALA A 231 -12.45 -12.40 -11.36
N ARG A 232 -11.40 -13.15 -11.70
CA ARG A 232 -10.41 -13.58 -10.70
C ARG A 232 -9.62 -12.38 -10.22
N SER A 233 -9.48 -12.26 -8.91
CA SER A 233 -8.74 -11.18 -8.26
C SER A 233 -7.81 -11.73 -7.18
N TYR A 234 -6.86 -10.90 -6.76
CA TYR A 234 -6.15 -11.09 -5.52
C TYR A 234 -6.66 -10.07 -4.51
N ARG A 235 -6.84 -10.50 -3.27
CA ARG A 235 -7.23 -9.67 -2.15
C ARG A 235 -6.12 -9.72 -1.13
N VAL A 236 -5.53 -8.55 -0.84
CA VAL A 236 -4.51 -8.37 0.17
C VAL A 236 -5.09 -7.52 1.27
N SER A 237 -5.01 -7.98 2.51
CA SER A 237 -5.44 -7.23 3.68
C SER A 237 -4.28 -7.05 4.64
N ALA A 238 -4.16 -5.85 5.19
CA ALA A 238 -3.23 -5.55 6.28
C ALA A 238 -4.02 -5.04 7.48
N ARG A 239 -3.80 -5.63 8.65
CA ARG A 239 -4.39 -5.17 9.91
C ARG A 239 -3.32 -4.56 10.81
N LEU A 240 -3.61 -3.36 11.28
CA LEU A 240 -2.80 -2.61 12.23
C LEU A 240 -3.58 -2.45 13.54
N LEU A 241 -3.01 -2.95 14.64
CA LEU A 241 -3.57 -2.88 16.00
C LEU A 241 -5.01 -3.43 16.10
N ASP A 242 -5.34 -4.43 15.26
CA ASP A 242 -6.67 -5.05 15.13
C ASP A 242 -7.85 -4.07 14.90
N LYS A 243 -7.56 -2.82 14.57
CA LYS A 243 -8.55 -1.73 14.45
C LYS A 243 -8.53 -1.09 13.08
N TYR A 244 -7.35 -0.95 12.49
CA TYR A 244 -7.17 -0.31 11.21
C TYR A 244 -6.89 -1.37 10.17
N GLU A 245 -7.86 -1.57 9.27
CA GLU A 245 -7.73 -2.49 8.16
C GLU A 245 -7.50 -1.71 6.87
N VAL A 246 -6.53 -2.18 6.10
CA VAL A 246 -6.31 -1.78 4.71
C VAL A 246 -6.64 -2.97 3.84
N LEU A 247 -7.46 -2.76 2.81
CA LEU A 247 -7.81 -3.77 1.82
C LEU A 247 -7.31 -3.33 0.45
N LEU A 248 -6.65 -4.22 -0.27
CA LEU A 248 -6.20 -4.03 -1.64
C LEU A 248 -6.75 -5.17 -2.49
N VAL A 249 -7.46 -4.83 -3.55
CA VAL A 249 -7.98 -5.79 -4.53
C VAL A 249 -7.28 -5.54 -5.86
N LEU A 250 -6.63 -6.58 -6.38
CA LEU A 250 -5.89 -6.54 -7.64
C LEU A 250 -6.54 -7.47 -8.67
N SER A 251 -6.41 -7.13 -9.95
CA SER A 251 -6.72 -8.04 -11.04
C SER A 251 -5.71 -9.19 -11.07
N ARG A 252 -6.02 -10.27 -11.80
CA ARG A 252 -5.09 -11.41 -11.95
C ARG A 252 -3.77 -10.99 -12.60
N VAL A 253 -3.77 -9.93 -13.42
CA VAL A 253 -2.59 -9.43 -14.11
C VAL A 253 -1.79 -8.41 -13.27
N GLY A 254 -2.32 -7.98 -12.12
CA GLY A 254 -1.61 -7.13 -11.16
C GLY A 254 -2.06 -5.68 -11.08
N GLU A 255 -3.07 -5.27 -11.85
CA GLU A 255 -3.62 -3.91 -11.76
C GLU A 255 -4.40 -3.74 -10.47
N ILE A 256 -4.36 -2.54 -9.90
CA ILE A 256 -5.12 -2.20 -8.71
C ILE A 256 -6.57 -1.89 -9.14
N LEU A 257 -7.51 -2.67 -8.62
CA LEU A 257 -8.94 -2.49 -8.90
C LEU A 257 -9.63 -1.68 -7.81
N ARG A 258 -9.25 -1.90 -6.54
CA ARG A 258 -9.83 -1.21 -5.39
C ARG A 258 -8.85 -1.19 -4.23
N VAL A 259 -8.83 -0.07 -3.51
CA VAL A 259 -8.15 0.07 -2.22
C VAL A 259 -9.16 0.59 -1.21
N GLU A 260 -9.22 -0.01 -0.03
CA GLU A 260 -9.93 0.53 1.11
C GLU A 260 -8.91 0.89 2.18
N LEU A 261 -9.00 2.12 2.65
CA LEU A 261 -8.18 2.67 3.70
C LEU A 261 -9.09 3.01 4.90
N PRO A 262 -8.52 3.16 6.10
CA PRO A 262 -9.25 3.66 7.26
C PRO A 262 -9.99 4.97 6.98
N ASN A 263 -10.97 5.28 7.83
CA ASN A 263 -11.80 6.50 7.72
C ASN A 263 -12.64 6.57 6.43
N LYS A 264 -13.08 5.41 5.91
CA LYS A 264 -13.97 5.29 4.75
C LYS A 264 -13.39 5.95 3.50
N ILE A 265 -12.07 5.91 3.35
CA ILE A 265 -11.38 6.35 2.14
C ILE A 265 -11.30 5.13 1.22
N THR A 266 -11.80 5.27 0.00
CA THR A 266 -11.79 4.19 -1.00
C THR A 266 -11.22 4.69 -2.30
N LEU A 267 -10.30 3.94 -2.88
CA LEU A 267 -9.79 4.16 -4.21
C LEU A 267 -10.40 3.09 -5.12
N ILE A 268 -10.99 3.48 -6.25
CA ILE A 268 -11.66 2.55 -7.17
C ILE A 268 -11.11 2.83 -8.57
N SER A 269 -10.76 1.77 -9.30
CA SER A 269 -10.36 1.91 -10.70
C SER A 269 -11.42 2.65 -11.50
N ASP A 270 -11.01 3.61 -12.32
CA ASP A 270 -11.88 4.38 -13.21
C ASP A 270 -12.75 3.48 -14.10
N ALA A 271 -12.21 2.36 -14.58
CA ALA A 271 -12.92 1.32 -15.33
C ALA A 271 -14.06 0.65 -14.53
N LEU A 272 -14.06 0.77 -13.19
CA LEU A 272 -15.04 0.17 -12.28
C LEU A 272 -15.96 1.18 -11.59
N VAL A 273 -15.74 2.49 -11.75
CA VAL A 273 -16.50 3.54 -11.02
C VAL A 273 -18.01 3.44 -11.27
N ASP A 274 -18.40 3.11 -12.50
CA ASP A 274 -19.81 2.99 -12.89
C ASP A 274 -20.43 1.62 -12.57
N PHE A 275 -19.65 0.66 -12.08
CA PHE A 275 -20.10 -0.70 -11.81
C PHE A 275 -20.20 -0.96 -10.30
N PRO A 276 -21.29 -1.56 -9.81
CA PRO A 276 -21.37 -1.96 -8.41
C PRO A 276 -20.36 -3.06 -8.12
N VAL A 277 -19.31 -2.73 -7.37
CA VAL A 277 -18.26 -3.67 -6.95
C VAL A 277 -18.59 -4.22 -5.56
N LYS A 278 -18.83 -5.53 -5.47
CA LYS A 278 -19.00 -6.25 -4.20
C LYS A 278 -17.81 -7.20 -3.98
N PRO A 279 -17.11 -7.11 -2.83
CA PRO A 279 -16.10 -8.08 -2.44
C PRO A 279 -16.74 -9.45 -2.17
#